data_AF-A0A377QYV5-F1
#
_entry.id   AF-A0A377QYV5-F1
#
_cell.length_a   1.000
_cell.length_b   1.000
_cell.length_c   1.000
_cell.angle_alpha   90.00
_cell.angle_beta   90.00
_cell.angle_gamma   90.00
#
_symmetry.space_group_name_H-M   'P 1'
#
loop_
_entity.id
_entity.type
_entity.pdbx_description
1 polymer ?
#
loop_
_entity_poly.entity_id
_entity_poly.type
_entity_poly.pdbx_seq_one_letter_code
_entity_poly.pdbx_strand_id
1 'polypeptide(L)'
;MSMNSVYLWYPAHFPDPAAMLPESLSAAQQIADEWAEKPLPAGADPSPFAELAAIIAKAARSKEASAGFRQSYAGIETDLPAYLRGHALAELSEHYDEIMPLLDDYAPDLGLVLYDSNGRLLLPDGRSFPEEDFFAAIQRELEEKAAAERKWRAANRGLPENIKDFYKYFRPKTDELMGRYGFEYAPQFFNVESHKRKKLEPDVIIYAKPTEHGWQLIYISIHDIYKDGVYDIRVSWNLSDETVEQIYWYELENISPYAKKNNKKQLAEGGVNIGYYLSSSWDGGYIGSSKFKTESQIEAFLAYIETRLAEVASISAYGDLEAYFNSRLGKASEYKDISEKLNKNIKTYNDFPIVLVDLYLEGRRNLREVVESWLAADDAYFGNKEFARERLMKTLTYLENRPRT
;
A
#
# COMPACT_ATOMS: atom_id res chain seq x y z
N MET A 1 -18.85 -6.08 -14.42
CA MET A 1 -19.73 -5.02 -14.96
C MET A 1 -20.30 -4.31 -13.75
N SER A 2 -20.06 -3.01 -13.62
CA SER A 2 -20.67 -2.19 -12.57
C SER A 2 -22.16 -2.10 -12.90
N MET A 3 -23.03 -2.65 -12.04
CA MET A 3 -24.47 -2.40 -12.13
C MET A 3 -24.69 -0.98 -11.61
N ASN A 4 -24.70 -0.02 -12.53
CA ASN A 4 -24.97 1.36 -12.16
C ASN A 4 -26.48 1.52 -11.99
N SER A 5 -26.99 1.25 -10.78
CA SER A 5 -28.40 1.45 -10.45
C SER A 5 -28.74 2.94 -10.42
N VAL A 6 -29.96 3.25 -10.84
CA VAL A 6 -30.59 4.56 -10.78
C VAL A 6 -31.88 4.42 -9.98
N TYR A 7 -32.03 5.25 -8.96
CA TYR A 7 -33.18 5.31 -8.08
C TYR A 7 -34.01 6.54 -8.39
N LEU A 8 -35.32 6.37 -8.54
CA LEU A 8 -36.27 7.46 -8.81
C LEU A 8 -37.38 7.46 -7.78
N TRP A 9 -37.69 8.62 -7.21
CA TRP A 9 -38.85 8.77 -6.32
C TRP A 9 -39.66 10.01 -6.66
N TYR A 10 -40.93 10.02 -6.23
CA TYR A 10 -41.80 11.17 -6.36
C TYR A 10 -41.92 11.91 -5.02
N PRO A 11 -41.31 13.09 -4.88
CA PRO A 11 -41.43 13.99 -3.73
C PRO A 11 -42.81 14.14 -3.10
N ALA A 12 -43.90 14.16 -3.90
CA ALA A 12 -45.24 14.34 -3.37
C ALA A 12 -45.70 13.19 -2.45
N HIS A 13 -45.10 12.00 -2.59
CA HIS A 13 -45.36 10.84 -1.72
C HIS A 13 -44.58 10.92 -0.39
N PHE A 14 -43.52 11.73 -0.35
CA PHE A 14 -42.65 11.90 0.81
C PHE A 14 -42.40 13.41 1.00
N PRO A 15 -43.36 14.13 1.59
CA PRO A 15 -43.34 15.59 1.64
C PRO A 15 -42.33 16.07 2.68
N ASP A 16 -41.04 16.07 2.35
CA ASP A 16 -40.11 17.19 2.57
C ASP A 16 -38.74 16.99 1.87
N PRO A 17 -38.64 17.03 0.53
CA PRO A 17 -37.34 17.00 -0.15
C PRO A 17 -36.54 18.29 0.02
N ALA A 18 -37.20 19.42 0.31
CA ALA A 18 -36.55 20.72 0.47
C ALA A 18 -35.80 20.84 1.81
N ALA A 19 -36.23 20.13 2.86
CA ALA A 19 -35.43 19.91 4.08
C ALA A 19 -34.41 18.76 3.96
N MET A 20 -34.45 17.99 2.86
CA MET A 20 -33.63 16.81 2.61
C MET A 20 -32.72 16.99 1.38
N LEU A 21 -32.14 18.17 1.19
CA LEU A 21 -30.91 18.27 0.40
C LEU A 21 -29.83 17.50 1.18
N PRO A 22 -29.35 16.35 0.70
CA PRO A 22 -28.33 15.62 1.42
C PRO A 22 -27.06 16.47 1.44
N GLU A 23 -26.58 16.87 2.63
CA GLU A 23 -25.33 17.63 2.79
C GLU A 23 -24.10 16.86 2.25
N SER A 24 -24.27 15.57 1.95
CA SER A 24 -23.25 14.70 1.38
C SER A 24 -23.87 13.51 0.62
N LEU A 25 -23.10 12.91 -0.29
CA LEU A 25 -23.47 11.69 -1.02
C LEU A 25 -23.90 10.53 -0.10
N SER A 26 -23.29 10.41 1.08
CA SER A 26 -23.64 9.38 2.06
C SER A 26 -25.04 9.54 2.63
N ALA A 27 -25.54 10.77 2.78
CA ALA A 27 -26.90 11.03 3.24
C ALA A 27 -27.93 10.69 2.15
N ALA A 28 -27.60 10.94 0.88
CA ALA A 28 -28.44 10.56 -0.26
C ALA A 28 -28.62 9.03 -0.36
N GLN A 29 -27.52 8.28 -0.24
CA GLN A 29 -27.55 6.82 -0.26
C GLN A 29 -28.39 6.25 0.89
N GLN A 30 -28.23 6.79 2.10
CA GLN A 30 -28.98 6.31 3.27
C GLN A 30 -30.50 6.50 3.11
N ILE A 31 -30.93 7.59 2.46
CA ILE A 31 -32.34 7.83 2.14
C ILE A 31 -32.85 6.85 1.09
N ALA A 32 -32.07 6.61 0.02
CA ALA A 32 -32.41 5.64 -1.02
C ALA A 32 -32.57 4.22 -0.43
N ASP A 33 -31.64 3.79 0.42
CA ASP A 33 -31.68 2.48 1.08
C ASP A 33 -32.90 2.36 2.02
N GLU A 34 -33.20 3.38 2.81
CA GLU A 34 -34.34 3.36 3.75
C GLU A 34 -35.69 3.26 3.02
N TRP A 35 -35.81 3.91 1.87
CA TRP A 35 -37.06 3.96 1.12
C TRP A 35 -37.24 2.78 0.18
N ALA A 36 -36.13 2.14 -0.25
CA ALA A 36 -36.19 0.96 -1.10
C ALA A 36 -37.02 -0.14 -0.44
N GLU A 37 -37.01 -0.22 0.89
CA GLU A 37 -37.73 -1.23 1.66
C GLU A 37 -39.16 -0.82 2.07
N LYS A 38 -39.66 0.37 1.67
CA LYS A 38 -40.99 0.86 2.06
C LYS A 38 -41.95 0.85 0.87
N PRO A 39 -43.24 0.49 1.05
CA PRO A 39 -44.24 0.63 -0.01
C PRO A 39 -44.68 2.10 -0.18
N LEU A 40 -45.28 2.41 -1.33
CA LEU A 40 -45.94 3.70 -1.54
C LEU A 40 -47.05 3.96 -0.49
N PRO A 41 -47.22 5.20 0.00
CA PRO A 41 -48.32 5.55 0.89
C PRO A 41 -49.71 5.24 0.29
N ALA A 42 -50.68 4.91 1.13
CA ALA A 42 -52.05 4.69 0.68
C ALA A 42 -52.64 5.97 0.05
N GLY A 43 -53.08 5.88 -1.20
CA GLY A 43 -53.58 7.04 -1.96
C GLY A 43 -52.50 7.84 -2.70
N ALA A 44 -51.25 7.37 -2.72
CA ALA A 44 -50.19 7.90 -3.56
C ALA A 44 -50.58 7.86 -5.05
N ASP A 45 -50.17 8.88 -5.80
CA ASP A 45 -50.39 9.00 -7.24
C ASP A 45 -49.23 8.37 -8.03
N PRO A 46 -49.41 7.18 -8.64
CA PRO A 46 -48.36 6.53 -9.41
C PRO A 46 -48.19 7.15 -10.81
N SER A 47 -48.96 8.18 -11.19
CA SER A 47 -49.00 8.71 -12.55
C SER A 47 -47.62 9.12 -13.10
N PRO A 48 -46.70 9.74 -12.34
CA PRO A 48 -45.38 10.10 -12.87
C PRO A 48 -44.54 8.88 -13.26
N PHE A 49 -44.64 7.79 -12.50
CA PHE A 49 -43.93 6.54 -12.82
C PHE A 49 -44.54 5.82 -14.01
N ALA A 50 -45.87 5.86 -14.16
CA ALA A 50 -46.55 5.28 -15.31
C ALA A 50 -46.18 6.02 -16.60
N GLU A 51 -46.09 7.34 -16.55
CA GLU A 51 -45.68 8.17 -17.68
C GLU A 51 -44.20 7.96 -18.04
N LEU A 52 -43.31 7.88 -17.04
CA LEU A 52 -41.91 7.53 -17.25
C LEU A 52 -41.76 6.15 -17.90
N ALA A 53 -42.51 5.15 -17.42
CA ALA A 53 -42.50 3.80 -17.98
C ALA A 53 -42.92 3.79 -19.47
N ALA A 54 -43.92 4.59 -19.84
CA ALA A 54 -44.36 4.72 -21.23
C ALA A 54 -43.27 5.34 -22.13
N ILE A 55 -42.56 6.36 -21.64
CA ILE A 55 -41.44 7.00 -22.34
C ILE A 55 -40.31 5.99 -22.57
N ILE A 56 -39.91 5.28 -21.52
CA ILE A 56 -38.85 4.27 -21.58
C ILE A 56 -39.25 3.11 -22.52
N ALA A 57 -40.47 2.59 -22.40
CA ALA A 57 -40.95 1.50 -23.26
C ALA A 57 -40.99 1.92 -24.74
N LYS A 58 -41.39 3.16 -25.03
CA LYS A 58 -41.39 3.71 -26.39
C LYS A 58 -39.96 3.78 -26.96
N ALA A 59 -39.00 4.26 -26.18
CA ALA A 59 -37.59 4.29 -26.58
C ALA A 59 -37.02 2.89 -26.78
N ALA A 60 -37.32 1.96 -25.86
CA ALA A 60 -36.90 0.57 -25.96
C ALA A 60 -37.46 -0.11 -27.21
N ARG A 61 -38.70 0.18 -27.61
CA ARG A 61 -39.31 -0.37 -28.84
C ARG A 61 -38.78 0.25 -30.14
N SER A 62 -37.92 1.26 -30.06
CA SER A 62 -37.34 1.93 -31.23
C SER A 62 -36.34 1.03 -31.97
N LYS A 63 -36.16 1.28 -33.28
CA LYS A 63 -35.23 0.49 -34.11
C LYS A 63 -33.75 0.79 -33.82
N GLU A 64 -33.49 1.90 -33.14
CA GLU A 64 -32.19 2.42 -32.74
C GLU A 64 -31.73 1.89 -31.37
N ALA A 65 -32.66 1.37 -30.55
CA ALA A 65 -32.35 0.79 -29.24
C ALA A 65 -31.53 -0.49 -29.36
N SER A 66 -30.61 -0.71 -28.42
CA SER A 66 -29.83 -1.95 -28.36
C SER A 66 -30.72 -3.17 -28.06
N ALA A 67 -30.21 -4.37 -28.40
CA ALA A 67 -30.93 -5.62 -28.12
C ALA A 67 -31.13 -5.86 -26.62
N GLY A 68 -30.17 -5.46 -25.79
CA GLY A 68 -30.28 -5.56 -24.33
C GLY A 68 -31.30 -4.57 -23.78
N PHE A 69 -31.25 -3.30 -24.18
CA PHE A 69 -32.20 -2.28 -23.73
C PHE A 69 -33.65 -2.65 -24.09
N ARG A 70 -33.88 -3.20 -25.29
CA ARG A 70 -35.17 -3.80 -25.69
C ARG A 70 -35.64 -4.88 -24.74
N GLN A 71 -34.75 -5.81 -24.41
CA GLN A 71 -35.06 -6.96 -23.57
C GLN A 71 -35.45 -6.53 -22.16
N SER A 72 -34.71 -5.57 -21.59
CA SER A 72 -34.91 -5.11 -20.21
C SER A 72 -36.11 -4.17 -20.06
N TYR A 73 -36.43 -3.36 -21.08
CA TYR A 73 -37.35 -2.23 -20.90
C TYR A 73 -38.58 -2.18 -21.82
N ALA A 74 -38.73 -3.05 -22.82
CA ALA A 74 -39.93 -3.02 -23.68
C ALA A 74 -41.24 -3.35 -22.93
N GLY A 75 -41.16 -4.01 -21.78
CA GLY A 75 -42.27 -4.39 -20.89
C GLY A 75 -42.47 -3.50 -19.66
N ILE A 76 -41.65 -2.46 -19.48
CA ILE A 76 -41.58 -1.70 -18.22
C ILE A 76 -42.92 -1.04 -17.81
N GLU A 77 -43.81 -0.75 -18.78
CA GLU A 77 -45.18 -0.27 -18.54
C GLU A 77 -46.01 -1.21 -17.64
N THR A 78 -45.67 -2.49 -17.61
CA THR A 78 -46.31 -3.48 -16.72
C THR A 78 -45.45 -3.77 -15.49
N ASP A 79 -44.13 -3.84 -15.67
CA ASP A 79 -43.20 -4.28 -14.63
C ASP A 79 -43.03 -3.22 -13.53
N LEU A 80 -42.88 -1.95 -13.91
CA LEU A 80 -42.63 -0.87 -12.96
C LEU A 80 -43.84 -0.61 -12.03
N PRO A 81 -45.10 -0.53 -12.52
CA PRO A 81 -46.26 -0.43 -11.63
C PRO A 81 -46.43 -1.64 -10.71
N ALA A 82 -46.03 -2.85 -11.14
CA ALA A 82 -46.06 -4.03 -10.29
C ALA A 82 -45.01 -3.95 -9.17
N TYR A 83 -43.80 -3.50 -9.51
CA TYR A 83 -42.69 -3.28 -8.58
C TYR A 83 -43.05 -2.26 -7.49
N LEU A 84 -43.65 -1.13 -7.87
CA LEU A 84 -44.05 -0.04 -6.97
C LEU A 84 -45.21 -0.40 -6.00
N ARG A 85 -45.83 -1.57 -6.12
CA ARG A 85 -46.80 -2.06 -5.11
C ARG A 85 -46.12 -2.41 -3.77
N GLY A 86 -44.82 -2.68 -3.80
CA GLY A 86 -44.02 -2.99 -2.61
C GLY A 86 -42.93 -1.97 -2.29
N HIS A 87 -42.64 -1.03 -3.20
CA HIS A 87 -41.47 -0.15 -3.15
C HIS A 87 -41.87 1.31 -3.37
N ALA A 88 -41.20 2.22 -2.69
CA ALA A 88 -41.46 3.66 -2.71
C ALA A 88 -40.61 4.40 -3.75
N LEU A 89 -39.49 3.80 -4.17
CA LEU A 89 -38.70 4.25 -5.31
C LEU A 89 -38.75 3.21 -6.42
N ALA A 90 -38.50 3.66 -7.64
CA ALA A 90 -38.18 2.81 -8.77
C ALA A 90 -36.67 2.60 -8.83
N GLU A 91 -36.21 1.36 -8.97
CA GLU A 91 -34.81 1.04 -9.27
C GLU A 91 -34.68 0.60 -10.73
N LEU A 92 -33.75 1.20 -11.46
CA LEU A 92 -33.41 0.88 -12.83
C LEU A 92 -31.91 0.56 -12.89
N SER A 93 -31.54 -0.70 -13.13
CA SER A 93 -30.17 -1.20 -12.89
C SER A 93 -29.43 -1.68 -14.14
N GLU A 94 -30.01 -1.52 -15.33
CA GLU A 94 -29.45 -2.01 -16.59
C GLU A 94 -29.40 -0.92 -17.66
N HIS A 95 -28.45 -1.03 -18.60
CA HIS A 95 -28.35 -0.15 -19.78
C HIS A 95 -28.27 1.35 -19.46
N TYR A 96 -27.45 1.69 -18.47
CA TYR A 96 -27.20 3.05 -17.96
C TYR A 96 -27.06 4.11 -19.07
N ASP A 97 -26.21 3.86 -20.08
CA ASP A 97 -25.95 4.84 -21.15
C ASP A 97 -27.17 5.12 -22.05
N GLU A 98 -28.10 4.17 -22.18
CA GLU A 98 -29.31 4.32 -23.00
C GLU A 98 -30.48 4.90 -22.20
N ILE A 99 -30.55 4.62 -20.89
CA ILE A 99 -31.64 5.07 -20.04
C ILE A 99 -31.41 6.47 -19.47
N MET A 100 -30.18 6.81 -19.10
CA MET A 100 -29.87 8.08 -18.44
C MET A 100 -30.30 9.32 -19.23
N PRO A 101 -30.10 9.41 -20.57
CA PRO A 101 -30.59 10.56 -21.34
C PRO A 101 -32.11 10.76 -21.25
N LEU A 102 -32.89 9.66 -21.19
CA LEU A 102 -34.34 9.74 -21.01
C LEU A 102 -34.69 10.21 -19.60
N LEU A 103 -33.94 9.75 -18.60
CA LEU A 103 -34.21 10.19 -17.23
C LEU A 103 -33.83 11.66 -17.03
N ASP A 104 -32.73 12.12 -17.62
CA ASP A 104 -32.29 13.51 -17.59
C ASP A 104 -33.32 14.45 -18.24
N ASP A 105 -33.88 14.04 -19.39
CA ASP A 105 -34.84 14.86 -20.14
C ASP A 105 -36.24 14.89 -19.49
N TYR A 106 -36.69 13.79 -18.89
CA TYR A 106 -38.10 13.64 -18.51
C TYR A 106 -38.35 13.53 -16.99
N ALA A 107 -37.38 13.10 -16.18
CA ALA A 107 -37.61 12.98 -14.74
C ALA A 107 -37.97 14.33 -14.08
N PRO A 108 -37.30 15.47 -14.40
CA PRO A 108 -37.65 16.76 -13.82
C PRO A 108 -39.08 17.20 -14.16
N ASP A 109 -39.47 17.08 -15.43
CA ASP A 109 -40.81 17.45 -15.93
C ASP A 109 -41.92 16.61 -15.31
N LEU A 110 -41.63 15.34 -15.00
CA LEU A 110 -42.53 14.44 -14.27
C LEU A 110 -42.51 14.68 -12.75
N GLY A 111 -41.72 15.63 -12.28
CA GLY A 111 -41.59 15.95 -10.86
C GLY A 111 -40.83 14.89 -10.05
N LEU A 112 -40.07 14.02 -10.71
CA LEU A 112 -39.29 12.95 -10.08
C LEU A 112 -37.90 13.45 -9.66
N VAL A 113 -37.39 12.89 -8.57
CA VAL A 113 -35.98 13.02 -8.20
C VAL A 113 -35.25 11.78 -8.69
N LEU A 114 -34.09 11.98 -9.32
CA LEU A 114 -33.19 10.91 -9.74
C LEU A 114 -31.96 10.89 -8.84
N TYR A 115 -31.54 9.70 -8.42
CA TYR A 115 -30.26 9.45 -7.76
C TYR A 115 -29.54 8.27 -8.42
N ASP A 116 -28.33 8.48 -8.94
CA ASP A 116 -27.54 7.41 -9.54
C ASP A 116 -26.43 6.86 -8.63
N SER A 117 -25.96 5.66 -8.95
CA SER A 117 -24.82 5.01 -8.29
C SER A 117 -23.48 5.78 -8.36
N ASN A 118 -23.37 6.84 -9.17
CA ASN A 118 -22.22 7.73 -9.20
C ASN A 118 -22.37 8.90 -8.21
N GLY A 119 -23.48 8.95 -7.47
CA GLY A 119 -23.78 9.98 -6.50
C GLY A 119 -24.42 11.23 -7.11
N ARG A 120 -24.89 11.20 -8.36
CA ARG A 120 -25.61 12.33 -8.95
C ARG A 120 -27.05 12.33 -8.45
N LEU A 121 -27.49 13.46 -7.93
CA LEU A 121 -28.88 13.77 -7.60
C LEU A 121 -29.40 14.79 -8.61
N LEU A 122 -30.54 14.55 -9.25
CA LEU A 122 -31.23 15.50 -10.12
C LEU A 122 -32.62 15.79 -9.56
N LEU A 123 -32.89 17.06 -9.27
CA LEU A 123 -34.13 17.53 -8.65
C LEU A 123 -35.20 17.88 -9.70
N PRO A 124 -36.49 17.86 -9.32
CA PRO A 124 -37.62 18.29 -10.15
C PRO A 124 -37.50 19.70 -10.73
N ASP A 125 -36.76 20.58 -10.07
CA ASP A 125 -36.54 21.95 -10.55
C ASP A 125 -35.32 22.09 -11.49
N GLY A 126 -34.74 20.96 -11.90
CA GLY A 126 -33.60 20.87 -12.83
C GLY A 126 -32.24 21.03 -12.17
N ARG A 127 -32.15 21.31 -10.86
CA ARG A 127 -30.86 21.40 -10.16
C ARG A 127 -30.24 20.01 -10.00
N SER A 128 -28.93 19.91 -10.25
CA SER A 128 -28.15 18.69 -10.02
C SER A 128 -27.14 18.86 -8.89
N PHE A 129 -26.90 17.78 -8.14
CA PHE A 129 -25.86 17.70 -7.13
C PHE A 129 -24.99 16.46 -7.34
N PRO A 130 -23.65 16.57 -7.28
CA PRO A 130 -22.92 17.83 -7.30
C PRO A 130 -23.17 18.57 -8.64
N GLU A 131 -23.00 19.90 -8.65
CA GLU A 131 -23.23 20.74 -9.84
C GLU A 131 -22.46 20.20 -11.07
N GLU A 132 -22.97 20.40 -12.29
CA GLU A 132 -22.33 19.94 -13.54
C GLU A 132 -20.82 20.28 -13.61
N ASP A 133 -20.45 21.44 -13.06
CA ASP A 133 -19.07 21.92 -12.95
C ASP A 133 -18.16 21.00 -12.12
N PHE A 134 -18.72 20.20 -11.20
CA PHE A 134 -17.97 19.24 -10.38
C PHE A 134 -17.47 18.04 -11.21
N PHE A 135 -18.34 17.43 -12.01
CA PHE A 135 -17.94 16.33 -12.88
C PHE A 135 -17.03 16.82 -14.01
N ALA A 136 -17.29 18.02 -14.55
CA ALA A 136 -16.39 18.67 -15.50
C ALA A 136 -15.02 18.99 -14.86
N ALA A 137 -14.97 19.39 -13.59
CA ALA A 137 -13.72 19.60 -12.87
C ALA A 137 -12.94 18.30 -12.64
N ILE A 138 -13.60 17.19 -12.28
CA ILE A 138 -12.98 15.87 -12.17
C ILE A 138 -12.41 15.44 -13.53
N GLN A 139 -13.19 15.57 -14.60
CA GLN A 139 -12.76 15.20 -15.94
C GLN A 139 -11.56 16.05 -16.39
N ARG A 140 -11.58 17.35 -16.14
CA ARG A 140 -10.44 18.25 -16.40
C ARG A 140 -9.21 17.84 -15.61
N GLU A 141 -9.36 17.49 -14.33
CA GLU A 141 -8.25 17.02 -13.49
C GLU A 141 -7.66 15.71 -14.05
N LEU A 142 -8.50 14.77 -14.50
CA LEU A 142 -8.06 13.53 -15.14
C LEU A 142 -7.33 13.78 -16.45
N GLU A 143 -7.81 14.71 -17.28
CA GLU A 143 -7.16 15.11 -18.54
C GLU A 143 -5.83 15.82 -18.30
N GLU A 144 -5.76 16.70 -17.29
CA GLU A 144 -4.52 17.35 -16.87
C GLU A 144 -3.50 16.32 -16.37
N LYS A 145 -3.93 15.34 -15.55
CA LYS A 145 -3.09 14.23 -15.10
C LYS A 145 -2.60 13.38 -16.28
N ALA A 146 -3.48 13.01 -17.22
CA ALA A 146 -3.12 12.24 -18.39
C ALA A 146 -2.16 13.01 -19.32
N ALA A 147 -2.35 14.32 -19.50
CA ALA A 147 -1.45 15.17 -20.27
C ALA A 147 -0.07 15.31 -19.60
N ALA A 148 -0.05 15.47 -18.27
CA ALA A 148 1.18 15.48 -17.49
C ALA A 148 1.94 14.15 -17.60
N GLU A 149 1.24 13.01 -17.54
CA GLU A 149 1.82 11.69 -17.73
C GLU A 149 2.40 11.52 -19.15
N ARG A 150 1.65 11.89 -20.20
CA ARG A 150 2.15 11.83 -21.59
C ARG A 150 3.41 12.68 -21.79
N LYS A 151 3.42 13.90 -21.26
CA LYS A 151 4.59 14.79 -21.32
C LYS A 151 5.78 14.19 -20.56
N TRP A 152 5.54 13.61 -19.39
CA TRP A 152 6.57 12.94 -18.61
C TRP A 152 7.12 11.70 -19.33
N ARG A 153 6.27 10.84 -19.89
CA ARG A 153 6.66 9.68 -20.72
C ARG A 153 7.49 10.09 -21.92
N ALA A 154 7.13 11.19 -22.59
CA ALA A 154 7.90 11.70 -23.71
C ALA A 154 9.32 12.12 -23.31
N ALA A 155 9.52 12.63 -22.09
CA ALA A 155 10.84 12.97 -21.55
C ALA A 155 11.61 11.76 -20.99
N ASN A 156 10.93 10.63 -20.72
CA ASN A 156 11.50 9.44 -20.07
C ASN A 156 11.27 8.17 -20.91
N ARG A 157 11.37 8.26 -22.24
CA ARG A 157 11.11 7.14 -23.16
C ARG A 157 12.00 5.91 -22.94
N GLY A 158 13.13 6.07 -22.25
CA GLY A 158 14.03 4.96 -21.87
C GLY A 158 13.49 4.12 -20.70
N LEU A 159 12.57 4.66 -19.90
CA LEU A 159 11.98 3.91 -18.79
C LEU A 159 10.86 2.98 -19.27
N PRO A 160 10.85 1.72 -18.80
CA PRO A 160 9.79 0.77 -19.13
C PRO A 160 8.38 1.21 -18.74
N GLU A 161 7.38 0.68 -19.44
CA GLU A 161 5.97 1.02 -19.23
C GLU A 161 5.29 0.23 -18.12
N ASN A 162 5.79 -0.97 -17.84
CA ASN A 162 5.23 -1.89 -16.87
C ASN A 162 6.33 -2.51 -16.00
N ILE A 163 5.95 -3.01 -14.82
CA ILE A 163 6.86 -3.60 -13.85
C ILE A 163 7.70 -4.78 -14.40
N LYS A 164 7.14 -5.58 -15.31
CA LYS A 164 7.85 -6.72 -15.91
C LYS A 164 9.01 -6.28 -16.78
N ASP A 165 8.81 -5.24 -17.58
CA ASP A 165 9.86 -4.68 -18.42
C ASP A 165 10.82 -3.81 -17.60
N PHE A 166 10.35 -3.16 -16.53
CA PHE A 166 11.21 -2.51 -15.55
C PHE A 166 12.18 -3.49 -14.89
N TYR A 167 11.70 -4.67 -14.49
CA TYR A 167 12.56 -5.71 -13.96
C TYR A 167 13.64 -6.14 -14.96
N LYS A 168 13.31 -6.32 -16.24
CA LYS A 168 14.30 -6.66 -17.27
C LYS A 168 15.33 -5.55 -17.50
N TYR A 169 14.92 -4.29 -17.35
CA TYR A 169 15.80 -3.13 -17.44
C TYR A 169 16.73 -3.01 -16.22
N PHE A 170 16.19 -3.22 -15.01
CA PHE A 170 16.88 -2.97 -13.76
C PHE A 170 17.79 -4.12 -13.35
N ARG A 171 17.37 -5.37 -13.57
CA ARG A 171 18.10 -6.57 -13.13
C ARG A 171 19.53 -6.66 -13.66
N PRO A 172 19.85 -6.43 -14.94
CA PRO A 172 21.24 -6.51 -15.40
C PRO A 172 22.16 -5.52 -14.68
N LYS A 173 21.67 -4.32 -14.35
CA LYS A 173 22.42 -3.29 -13.61
C LYS A 173 22.69 -3.73 -12.17
N THR A 174 21.69 -4.34 -11.52
CA THR A 174 21.88 -4.88 -10.18
C THR A 174 22.73 -6.14 -10.17
N ASP A 175 22.60 -7.03 -11.17
CA ASP A 175 23.44 -8.23 -11.32
C ASP A 175 24.92 -7.84 -11.44
N GLU A 176 25.24 -6.86 -12.28
CA GLU A 176 26.60 -6.31 -12.41
C GLU A 176 27.09 -5.67 -11.11
N LEU A 177 26.28 -4.80 -10.49
CA LEU A 177 26.62 -4.14 -9.24
C LEU A 177 26.89 -5.13 -8.11
N MET A 178 26.01 -6.11 -7.93
CA MET A 178 26.12 -7.14 -6.87
C MET A 178 27.32 -8.05 -7.12
N GLY A 179 27.55 -8.45 -8.37
CA GLY A 179 28.69 -9.28 -8.76
C GLY A 179 30.04 -8.65 -8.40
N ARG A 180 30.17 -7.32 -8.50
CA ARG A 180 31.40 -6.60 -8.09
C ARG A 180 31.76 -6.78 -6.62
N TYR A 181 30.79 -7.10 -5.76
CA TYR A 181 31.00 -7.30 -4.32
C TYR A 181 30.93 -8.78 -3.89
N GLY A 182 30.85 -9.70 -4.85
CA GLY A 182 30.82 -11.14 -4.61
C GLY A 182 29.44 -11.69 -4.26
N PHE A 183 28.37 -10.95 -4.57
CA PHE A 183 27.00 -11.40 -4.39
C PHE A 183 26.49 -12.06 -5.69
N GLU A 184 25.82 -13.20 -5.56
CA GLU A 184 25.20 -13.95 -6.65
C GLU A 184 23.68 -13.94 -6.55
N TYR A 185 22.99 -13.99 -7.68
CA TYR A 185 21.52 -14.04 -7.70
C TYR A 185 21.02 -15.34 -7.05
N ALA A 186 20.21 -15.21 -6.00
CA ALA A 186 19.86 -16.30 -5.10
C ALA A 186 18.36 -16.34 -4.76
N PRO A 187 17.48 -16.60 -5.74
CA PRO A 187 16.03 -16.58 -5.56
C PRO A 187 15.51 -17.66 -4.59
N GLN A 188 16.31 -18.70 -4.32
CA GLN A 188 15.97 -19.76 -3.37
C GLN A 188 15.79 -19.26 -1.93
N PHE A 189 16.36 -18.10 -1.57
CA PHE A 189 16.16 -17.48 -0.25
C PHE A 189 14.84 -16.68 -0.13
N PHE A 190 13.97 -16.74 -1.15
CA PHE A 190 12.64 -16.14 -1.09
C PHE A 190 11.71 -16.96 -0.19
N ASN A 191 11.28 -16.39 0.93
CA ASN A 191 10.35 -17.05 1.85
C ASN A 191 8.91 -16.94 1.32
N VAL A 192 8.44 -18.01 0.68
CA VAL A 192 7.08 -18.14 0.13
C VAL A 192 5.97 -18.22 1.19
N GLU A 193 6.28 -18.75 2.38
CA GLU A 193 5.29 -19.00 3.44
C GLU A 193 4.83 -17.70 4.12
N SER A 194 5.78 -16.82 4.44
CA SER A 194 5.52 -15.51 5.04
C SER A 194 4.72 -14.56 4.11
N HIS A 195 4.87 -14.71 2.79
CA HIS A 195 4.30 -13.77 1.84
C HIS A 195 2.86 -14.10 1.42
N LYS A 196 2.31 -15.30 1.72
CA LYS A 196 0.98 -15.79 1.30
C LYS A 196 0.61 -15.59 -0.18
N ARG A 197 1.52 -15.05 -1.00
CA ARG A 197 1.36 -14.70 -2.41
C ARG A 197 1.80 -15.93 -3.21
N LYS A 198 0.87 -16.46 -4.01
CA LYS A 198 1.09 -17.64 -4.88
C LYS A 198 2.00 -17.37 -6.10
N LYS A 199 2.55 -16.16 -6.28
CA LYS A 199 3.28 -15.79 -7.49
C LYS A 199 4.66 -15.23 -7.17
N LEU A 200 5.70 -15.94 -7.62
CA LEU A 200 7.09 -15.51 -7.83
C LEU A 200 7.21 -14.51 -9.01
N GLU A 201 6.20 -13.67 -9.23
CA GLU A 201 6.29 -12.58 -10.22
C GLU A 201 7.20 -11.46 -9.65
N PRO A 202 7.85 -10.64 -10.52
CA PRO A 202 9.22 -10.11 -10.36
C PRO A 202 9.39 -8.95 -9.36
N ASP A 203 8.72 -9.05 -8.22
CA ASP A 203 8.64 -7.99 -7.22
C ASP A 203 9.81 -8.03 -6.24
N VAL A 204 10.62 -9.10 -6.20
CA VAL A 204 11.78 -9.20 -5.31
C VAL A 204 12.95 -9.85 -6.03
N ILE A 205 14.11 -9.18 -5.99
CA ILE A 205 15.40 -9.72 -6.42
C ILE A 205 16.20 -10.01 -5.16
N ILE A 206 16.75 -11.22 -5.06
CA ILE A 206 17.57 -11.62 -3.91
C ILE A 206 18.97 -11.93 -4.41
N TYR A 207 19.96 -11.39 -3.72
CA TYR A 207 21.35 -11.76 -3.91
C TYR A 207 21.95 -12.31 -2.62
N ALA A 208 22.85 -13.27 -2.73
CA ALA A 208 23.52 -13.89 -1.60
C ALA A 208 25.04 -13.90 -1.81
N LYS A 209 25.78 -13.69 -0.74
CA LYS A 209 27.24 -13.85 -0.67
C LYS A 209 27.54 -14.76 0.51
N PRO A 210 28.31 -15.85 0.33
CA PRO A 210 28.66 -16.74 1.43
C PRO A 210 29.56 -16.01 2.45
N THR A 211 29.39 -16.40 3.71
CA THR A 211 30.20 -15.98 4.86
C THR A 211 30.73 -17.22 5.58
N GLU A 212 31.52 -17.06 6.63
CA GLU A 212 32.06 -18.21 7.39
C GLU A 212 30.96 -19.10 7.99
N HIS A 213 29.83 -18.50 8.40
CA HIS A 213 28.78 -19.20 9.15
C HIS A 213 27.39 -19.17 8.47
N GLY A 214 27.29 -18.62 7.27
CA GLY A 214 26.03 -18.54 6.52
C GLY A 214 26.12 -17.58 5.33
N TRP A 215 25.23 -16.58 5.26
CA TRP A 215 25.09 -15.72 4.08
C TRP A 215 24.92 -14.25 4.42
N GLN A 216 25.54 -13.36 3.65
CA GLN A 216 25.02 -12.00 3.47
C GLN A 216 23.94 -12.05 2.38
N LEU A 217 22.78 -11.47 2.64
CA LEU A 217 21.63 -11.44 1.76
C LEU A 217 21.23 -10.00 1.46
N ILE A 218 21.10 -9.65 0.19
CA ILE A 218 20.48 -8.40 -0.27
C ILE A 218 19.11 -8.73 -0.85
N TYR A 219 18.07 -8.10 -0.34
CA TYR A 219 16.73 -8.13 -0.92
C TYR A 219 16.45 -6.78 -1.58
N ILE A 220 16.05 -6.80 -2.84
CA ILE A 220 15.55 -5.63 -3.56
C ILE A 220 14.08 -5.87 -3.91
N SER A 221 13.17 -5.20 -3.21
CA SER A 221 11.75 -5.24 -3.51
C SER A 221 11.38 -4.11 -4.47
N ILE A 222 10.64 -4.42 -5.54
CA ILE A 222 10.16 -3.49 -6.55
C ILE A 222 8.63 -3.55 -6.53
N HIS A 223 8.00 -2.40 -6.34
CA HIS A 223 6.55 -2.28 -6.31
C HIS A 223 6.08 -1.22 -7.31
N ASP A 224 4.99 -1.51 -8.02
CA ASP A 224 4.27 -0.56 -8.86
C ASP A 224 2.85 -0.43 -8.29
N ILE A 225 2.74 0.29 -7.17
CA ILE A 225 1.53 0.34 -6.34
C ILE A 225 0.36 0.97 -7.10
N TYR A 226 0.64 1.98 -7.93
CA TYR A 226 -0.39 2.79 -8.59
C TYR A 226 -0.53 2.48 -10.09
N LYS A 227 0.33 1.63 -10.68
CA LYS A 227 0.33 1.30 -12.12
C LYS A 227 0.48 2.54 -13.01
N ASP A 228 1.07 3.60 -12.47
CA ASP A 228 1.29 4.89 -13.13
C ASP A 228 2.73 5.02 -13.68
N GLY A 229 3.47 3.90 -13.73
CA GLY A 229 4.87 3.88 -14.15
C GLY A 229 5.83 4.43 -13.11
N VAL A 230 5.37 4.64 -11.87
CA VAL A 230 6.20 5.08 -10.75
C VAL A 230 6.52 3.90 -9.84
N TYR A 231 7.77 3.45 -9.92
CA TYR A 231 8.26 2.30 -9.15
C TYR A 231 8.69 2.73 -7.75
N ASP A 232 8.32 1.97 -6.71
CA ASP A 232 8.84 2.04 -5.34
C ASP A 232 9.85 0.89 -5.18
N ILE A 233 11.13 1.22 -4.96
CA ILE A 233 12.18 0.21 -4.80
C ILE A 233 12.72 0.28 -3.38
N ARG A 234 12.70 -0.85 -2.69
CA ARG A 234 13.25 -1.00 -1.34
C ARG A 234 14.40 -1.97 -1.39
N VAL A 235 15.46 -1.65 -0.67
CA VAL A 235 16.59 -2.56 -0.53
C VAL A 235 16.79 -2.86 0.94
N SER A 236 17.12 -4.09 1.26
CA SER A 236 17.53 -4.47 2.61
C SER A 236 18.75 -5.38 2.54
N TRP A 237 19.66 -5.19 3.48
CA TRP A 237 20.79 -6.09 3.72
C TRP A 237 20.51 -6.90 5.00
N ASN A 238 20.81 -8.18 4.95
CA ASN A 238 20.71 -9.09 6.05
C ASN A 238 21.98 -9.94 6.11
N LEU A 239 22.39 -10.31 7.30
CA LEU A 239 23.28 -11.44 7.55
C LEU A 239 22.40 -12.62 7.96
N SER A 240 22.74 -13.84 7.61
CA SER A 240 22.07 -15.06 8.05
C SER A 240 23.11 -16.06 8.50
N ASP A 241 22.73 -16.87 9.48
CA ASP A 241 23.53 -17.98 9.97
C ASP A 241 22.73 -19.27 9.87
N GLU A 242 23.31 -20.30 9.24
CA GLU A 242 22.67 -21.60 9.07
C GLU A 242 23.10 -22.64 10.12
N THR A 243 24.11 -22.30 10.94
CA THR A 243 24.86 -23.22 11.79
C THR A 243 24.58 -23.05 13.29
N VAL A 244 23.99 -21.93 13.72
CA VAL A 244 23.80 -21.62 15.14
C VAL A 244 22.36 -21.85 15.62
N GLU A 245 22.27 -22.46 16.81
CA GLU A 245 21.03 -22.53 17.61
C GLU A 245 20.49 -21.10 17.85
N GLN A 246 19.30 -20.84 17.32
CA GLN A 246 18.72 -19.51 17.07
C GLN A 246 18.64 -18.65 18.35
N ILE A 247 19.35 -17.51 18.42
CA ILE A 247 19.10 -16.47 19.44
C ILE A 247 17.95 -15.62 18.91
N TYR A 248 16.77 -15.76 19.51
CA TYR A 248 15.63 -14.99 19.03
C TYR A 248 15.60 -13.60 19.66
N TRP A 249 15.26 -12.56 18.88
CA TRP A 249 15.10 -11.19 19.39
C TRP A 249 14.08 -11.08 20.54
N TYR A 250 13.08 -11.96 20.57
CA TYR A 250 12.12 -12.02 21.68
C TYR A 250 12.71 -12.66 22.93
N GLU A 251 13.79 -13.42 22.86
CA GLU A 251 14.48 -13.92 24.06
C GLU A 251 15.29 -12.81 24.75
N LEU A 252 15.55 -11.71 24.03
CA LEU A 252 16.27 -10.52 24.50
C LEU A 252 15.32 -9.39 25.01
N GLU A 253 14.02 -9.67 25.29
CA GLU A 253 12.89 -8.71 25.25
C GLU A 253 13.16 -7.26 25.70
N ASN A 254 12.91 -6.36 24.74
CA ASN A 254 12.06 -5.16 24.90
C ASN A 254 11.30 -4.91 23.57
N ILE A 255 10.30 -5.75 23.29
CA ILE A 255 9.49 -5.69 22.07
C ILE A 255 8.14 -5.04 22.38
N SER A 256 7.68 -4.09 21.54
CA SER A 256 6.36 -3.48 21.72
C SER A 256 5.25 -4.53 21.68
N PRO A 257 4.11 -4.33 22.37
CA PRO A 257 3.01 -5.30 22.40
C PRO A 257 2.51 -5.72 21.00
N TYR A 258 2.62 -4.82 20.02
CA TYR A 258 2.27 -5.09 18.62
C TYR A 258 3.23 -6.11 17.97
N ALA A 259 4.53 -5.96 18.19
CA ALA A 259 5.54 -6.87 17.66
C ALA A 259 5.57 -8.23 18.39
N LYS A 260 5.15 -8.29 19.67
CA LYS A 260 4.95 -9.56 20.41
C LYS A 260 3.87 -10.46 19.79
N LYS A 261 2.83 -9.87 19.19
CA LYS A 261 1.75 -10.61 18.50
C LYS A 261 2.20 -11.19 17.15
N ASN A 262 3.06 -10.49 16.42
CA ASN A 262 3.62 -10.98 15.15
C ASN A 262 4.71 -12.05 15.37
N ASN A 263 5.52 -11.93 16.43
CA ASN A 263 6.51 -12.97 16.77
C ASN A 263 5.88 -14.27 17.31
N LYS A 264 4.68 -14.21 17.91
CA LYS A 264 3.89 -15.42 18.24
C LYS A 264 3.45 -16.23 17.04
N LYS A 265 3.34 -15.63 15.84
CA LYS A 265 3.08 -16.40 14.60
C LYS A 265 4.33 -17.11 14.10
N GLN A 266 5.52 -16.53 14.25
CA GLN A 266 6.80 -17.17 13.91
C GLN A 266 7.05 -18.46 14.72
N LEU A 267 6.50 -18.54 15.94
CA LEU A 267 6.56 -19.73 16.82
C LEU A 267 5.73 -20.93 16.33
N ALA A 268 4.71 -20.73 15.49
CA ALA A 268 3.79 -21.80 15.05
C ALA A 268 4.13 -22.37 13.65
N GLU A 269 4.94 -21.67 12.87
CA GLU A 269 5.21 -21.97 11.46
C GLU A 269 6.67 -22.44 11.22
N GLY A 270 7.37 -22.91 12.26
CA GLY A 270 8.68 -23.55 12.10
C GLY A 270 9.81 -22.57 11.79
N GLY A 271 10.06 -21.63 12.71
CA GLY A 271 11.36 -20.97 12.88
C GLY A 271 11.74 -19.95 11.81
N VAL A 272 11.90 -18.68 12.21
CA VAL A 272 12.55 -17.68 11.36
C VAL A 272 14.00 -17.55 11.83
N ASN A 273 14.91 -17.73 10.86
CA ASN A 273 16.33 -17.40 10.85
C ASN A 273 16.76 -16.36 11.91
N ILE A 274 17.99 -16.49 12.42
CA ILE A 274 18.77 -15.29 12.81
C ILE A 274 19.02 -14.49 11.51
N GLY A 275 17.95 -13.95 10.92
CA GLY A 275 17.99 -12.94 9.92
C GLY A 275 18.39 -11.69 10.68
N TYR A 276 19.64 -11.30 10.53
CA TYR A 276 20.11 -10.02 11.01
C TYR A 276 19.36 -8.97 10.20
N TYR A 277 18.23 -8.49 10.71
CA TYR A 277 17.52 -7.36 10.14
C TYR A 277 18.31 -6.08 10.50
N LEU A 278 19.42 -5.86 9.79
CA LEU A 278 19.88 -4.51 9.48
C LEU A 278 18.91 -3.83 8.48
N SER A 279 17.71 -4.41 8.30
CA SER A 279 16.54 -3.81 7.66
C SER A 279 16.38 -2.39 8.15
N SER A 280 16.50 -2.07 9.44
CA SER A 280 16.32 -0.67 9.86
C SER A 280 17.23 0.34 9.15
N SER A 281 18.47 0.00 8.75
CA SER A 281 19.38 0.93 8.06
C SER A 281 19.26 1.05 6.55
N TRP A 282 18.59 0.11 5.89
CA TRP A 282 18.31 0.20 4.45
C TRP A 282 16.80 0.37 4.16
N ASP A 283 15.93 -0.08 5.09
CA ASP A 283 14.46 -0.06 5.08
C ASP A 283 13.88 1.24 5.67
N GLY A 284 14.73 2.23 5.99
CA GLY A 284 14.27 3.57 6.31
C GLY A 284 15.30 4.60 5.89
N GLY A 285 14.86 5.70 5.26
CA GLY A 285 15.73 6.82 4.92
C GLY A 285 16.59 6.51 3.69
N TYR A 286 16.07 6.47 2.46
CA TYR A 286 15.21 7.48 1.86
C TYR A 286 13.76 7.47 2.38
N ILE A 287 13.37 8.51 3.13
CA ILE A 287 11.94 8.81 3.32
C ILE A 287 11.37 9.13 1.96
N GLY A 288 10.23 8.51 1.71
CA GLY A 288 9.49 8.61 0.47
C GLY A 288 9.80 7.37 -0.31
N SER A 289 8.77 6.55 -0.52
CA SER A 289 8.61 5.77 -1.74
C SER A 289 9.49 6.37 -2.83
N SER A 290 10.54 5.68 -3.23
CA SER A 290 11.49 6.25 -4.18
C SER A 290 10.79 6.20 -5.52
N LYS A 291 9.86 7.13 -5.74
CA LYS A 291 9.04 7.28 -6.92
C LYS A 291 9.99 7.65 -8.05
N PHE A 292 10.66 6.65 -8.61
CA PHE A 292 11.65 6.84 -9.65
C PHE A 292 10.90 7.29 -10.89
N LYS A 293 11.10 8.57 -11.22
CA LYS A 293 10.47 9.23 -12.36
C LYS A 293 11.46 9.50 -13.48
N THR A 294 12.73 9.15 -13.33
CA THR A 294 13.76 9.38 -14.35
C THR A 294 14.86 8.34 -14.27
N GLU A 295 15.56 8.07 -15.38
CA GLU A 295 16.78 7.25 -15.37
C GLU A 295 17.84 7.80 -14.41
N SER A 296 18.02 9.12 -14.38
CA SER A 296 19.00 9.75 -13.48
C SER A 296 18.74 9.45 -12.00
N GLN A 297 17.49 9.33 -11.57
CA GLN A 297 17.19 8.95 -10.19
C GLN A 297 17.49 7.46 -9.94
N ILE A 298 17.29 6.59 -10.93
CA ILE A 298 17.67 5.17 -10.84
C ILE A 298 19.20 5.03 -10.75
N GLU A 299 19.95 5.77 -11.57
CA GLU A 299 21.42 5.75 -11.52
C GLU A 299 21.95 6.30 -10.19
N ALA A 300 21.36 7.40 -9.68
CA ALA A 300 21.69 7.92 -8.35
C ALA A 300 21.41 6.90 -7.23
N PHE A 301 20.34 6.12 -7.38
CA PHE A 301 20.01 5.06 -6.44
C PHE A 301 20.97 3.87 -6.54
N LEU A 302 21.36 3.45 -7.74
CA LEU A 302 22.38 2.42 -7.93
C LEU A 302 23.72 2.84 -7.32
N ALA A 303 24.13 4.11 -7.49
CA ALA A 303 25.33 4.65 -6.86
C ALA A 303 25.22 4.69 -5.31
N TYR A 304 24.03 4.96 -4.78
CA TYR A 304 23.75 4.85 -3.36
C TYR A 304 23.90 3.40 -2.87
N ILE A 305 23.30 2.43 -3.57
CA ILE A 305 23.44 1.01 -3.26
C ILE A 305 24.92 0.60 -3.31
N GLU A 306 25.66 1.02 -4.33
CA GLU A 306 27.10 0.74 -4.45
C GLU A 306 27.88 1.26 -3.25
N THR A 307 27.61 2.51 -2.85
CA THR A 307 28.22 3.09 -1.65
C THR A 307 27.95 2.21 -0.43
N ARG A 308 26.69 1.77 -0.25
CA ARG A 308 26.28 0.90 0.87
C ARG A 308 26.87 -0.49 0.83
N LEU A 309 26.93 -1.11 -0.35
CA LEU A 309 27.55 -2.41 -0.55
C LEU A 309 29.03 -2.38 -0.15
N ALA A 310 29.75 -1.31 -0.51
CA ALA A 310 31.13 -1.14 -0.11
C ALA A 310 31.31 -1.09 1.42
N GLU A 311 30.33 -0.56 2.17
CA GLU A 311 30.41 -0.47 3.65
C GLU A 311 30.25 -1.84 4.33
N VAL A 312 29.51 -2.76 3.71
CA VAL A 312 29.19 -4.08 4.28
C VAL A 312 29.96 -5.24 3.64
N ALA A 313 30.62 -5.00 2.51
CA ALA A 313 31.26 -6.05 1.71
C ALA A 313 32.32 -6.85 2.47
N SER A 314 33.01 -6.24 3.43
CA SER A 314 34.05 -6.89 4.24
C SER A 314 33.52 -7.75 5.37
N ILE A 315 32.22 -7.69 5.69
CA ILE A 315 31.62 -8.44 6.80
C ILE A 315 31.50 -9.92 6.38
N SER A 316 32.29 -10.81 6.94
CA SER A 316 32.34 -12.22 6.52
C SER A 316 32.43 -13.22 7.67
N ALA A 317 32.77 -12.77 8.86
CA ALA A 317 32.86 -13.59 10.06
C ALA A 317 32.28 -12.83 11.27
N TYR A 318 32.10 -13.55 12.38
CA TYR A 318 31.81 -12.91 13.66
C TYR A 318 32.95 -11.98 14.07
N GLY A 319 32.61 -10.87 14.74
CA GLY A 319 33.56 -9.82 15.11
C GLY A 319 33.64 -8.70 14.09
N ASP A 320 33.35 -8.97 12.80
CA ASP A 320 33.41 -7.94 11.75
C ASP A 320 32.37 -6.83 11.96
N LEU A 321 31.24 -7.14 12.62
CA LEU A 321 30.21 -6.13 12.91
C LEU A 321 30.71 -5.06 13.88
N GLU A 322 31.60 -5.38 14.80
CA GLU A 322 32.15 -4.40 15.74
C GLU A 322 32.92 -3.30 15.01
N ALA A 323 33.81 -3.67 14.10
CA ALA A 323 34.57 -2.71 13.29
C ALA A 323 33.64 -1.86 12.42
N TYR A 324 32.65 -2.49 11.77
CA TYR A 324 31.67 -1.80 10.96
C TYR A 324 30.85 -0.78 11.78
N PHE A 325 30.26 -1.18 12.90
CA PHE A 325 29.45 -0.29 13.74
C PHE A 325 30.27 0.85 14.34
N ASN A 326 31.50 0.56 14.80
CA ASN A 326 32.40 1.58 15.32
C ASN A 326 32.79 2.61 14.25
N SER A 327 33.01 2.19 12.99
CA SER A 327 33.31 3.11 11.89
C SER A 327 32.16 4.07 11.56
N ARG A 328 30.94 3.74 12.00
CA ARG A 328 29.70 4.49 11.77
C ARG A 328 29.13 5.11 13.02
N LEU A 329 29.82 4.98 14.15
CA LEU A 329 29.37 5.54 15.42
C LEU A 329 29.39 7.07 15.33
N GLY A 330 28.23 7.69 15.48
CA GLY A 330 28.06 9.14 15.40
C GLY A 330 27.17 9.67 16.52
N LYS A 331 27.14 11.00 16.67
CA LYS A 331 26.35 11.65 17.72
C LYS A 331 24.89 11.78 17.32
N ALA A 332 23.99 11.71 18.30
CA ALA A 332 22.55 11.94 18.11
C ALA A 332 22.24 13.33 17.53
N SER A 333 23.11 14.32 17.75
CA SER A 333 22.98 15.67 17.17
C SER A 333 23.28 15.74 15.66
N GLU A 334 23.84 14.69 15.06
CA GLU A 334 24.21 14.67 13.64
C GLU A 334 23.04 14.32 12.71
N TYR A 335 21.88 13.97 13.28
CA TYR A 335 20.64 13.71 12.55
C TYR A 335 19.44 14.35 13.26
N LYS A 336 18.47 14.86 12.48
CA LYS A 336 17.25 15.47 13.01
C LYS A 336 16.17 14.45 13.35
N ASP A 337 16.12 13.39 12.57
CA ASP A 337 15.13 12.33 12.70
C ASP A 337 15.74 10.97 12.33
N ILE A 338 14.96 9.91 12.55
CA ILE A 338 15.36 8.54 12.26
C ILE A 338 15.78 8.40 10.80
N SER A 339 15.16 9.08 9.87
CA SER A 339 15.44 8.86 8.46
C SER A 339 16.68 9.57 7.97
N GLU A 340 17.02 10.73 8.51
CA GLU A 340 18.34 11.32 8.30
C GLU A 340 19.44 10.43 8.91
N LYS A 341 19.21 9.84 10.08
CA LYS A 341 20.14 8.88 10.71
C LYS A 341 20.46 7.73 9.75
N LEU A 342 19.43 7.13 9.16
CA LEU A 342 19.59 5.96 8.29
C LEU A 342 20.14 6.35 6.90
N ASN A 343 19.72 7.48 6.33
CA ASN A 343 20.32 8.06 5.11
C ASN A 343 21.82 8.33 5.26
N LYS A 344 22.30 8.68 6.45
CA LYS A 344 23.73 8.84 6.73
C LYS A 344 24.39 7.55 7.22
N ASN A 345 23.62 6.49 7.45
CA ASN A 345 24.03 5.25 8.11
C ASN A 345 24.79 5.50 9.42
N ILE A 346 24.31 6.46 10.22
CA ILE A 346 24.87 6.72 11.54
C ILE A 346 24.40 5.64 12.52
N LYS A 347 25.34 5.07 13.26
CA LYS A 347 25.08 4.16 14.38
C LYS A 347 25.23 4.89 15.70
N THR A 348 24.44 4.47 16.67
CA THR A 348 24.48 4.91 18.07
C THR A 348 24.58 3.67 18.95
N TYR A 349 24.96 3.81 20.21
CA TYR A 349 25.00 2.65 21.12
C TYR A 349 23.62 1.99 21.34
N ASN A 350 22.53 2.67 20.98
CA ASN A 350 21.19 2.07 20.90
C ASN A 350 21.11 0.88 19.91
N ASP A 351 22.03 0.83 18.93
CA ASP A 351 22.08 -0.18 17.87
C ASP A 351 23.04 -1.33 18.19
N PHE A 352 23.84 -1.24 19.26
CA PHE A 352 24.92 -2.17 19.60
C PHE A 352 24.53 -3.52 20.25
N PRO A 353 23.27 -3.79 20.71
CA PRO A 353 22.92 -5.14 21.17
C PRO A 353 23.20 -6.26 20.16
N ILE A 354 23.13 -5.95 18.85
CA ILE A 354 23.46 -6.91 17.79
C ILE A 354 24.96 -7.20 17.72
N VAL A 355 25.80 -6.18 17.91
CA VAL A 355 27.26 -6.32 18.00
C VAL A 355 27.61 -7.20 19.20
N LEU A 356 26.91 -7.04 20.32
CA LEU A 356 27.15 -7.87 21.49
C LEU A 356 26.88 -9.37 21.25
N VAL A 357 25.82 -9.69 20.49
CA VAL A 357 25.52 -11.07 20.08
C VAL A 357 26.61 -11.60 19.15
N ASP A 358 27.01 -10.82 18.15
CA ASP A 358 28.08 -11.15 17.21
C ASP A 358 29.41 -11.46 17.93
N LEU A 359 29.80 -10.63 18.90
CA LEU A 359 30.98 -10.86 19.73
C LEU A 359 30.86 -12.11 20.61
N TYR A 360 29.67 -12.43 21.13
CA TYR A 360 29.46 -13.68 21.86
C TYR A 360 29.69 -14.90 20.96
N LEU A 361 29.19 -14.85 19.73
CA LEU A 361 29.31 -15.91 18.74
C LEU A 361 30.76 -16.05 18.20
N GLU A 362 31.51 -14.95 18.12
CA GLU A 362 32.97 -14.94 17.93
C GLU A 362 33.72 -15.69 19.05
N GLY A 363 33.06 -15.95 20.18
CA GLY A 363 33.65 -16.58 21.35
C GLY A 363 34.33 -15.59 22.31
N ARG A 364 34.10 -14.29 22.15
CA ARG A 364 34.69 -13.25 23.00
C ARG A 364 34.26 -13.41 24.45
N ARG A 365 35.19 -13.39 25.41
CA ARG A 365 34.93 -13.71 26.83
C ARG A 365 34.62 -12.49 27.70
N ASN A 366 35.09 -11.32 27.32
CA ASN A 366 34.97 -10.09 28.10
C ASN A 366 33.76 -9.22 27.72
N LEU A 367 32.62 -9.85 27.40
CA LEU A 367 31.42 -9.15 26.94
C LEU A 367 30.93 -8.07 27.92
N ARG A 368 31.07 -8.32 29.22
CA ARG A 368 30.71 -7.36 30.28
C ARG A 368 31.55 -6.09 30.23
N GLU A 369 32.88 -6.25 30.14
CA GLU A 369 33.81 -5.11 30.03
C GLU A 369 33.53 -4.30 28.76
N VAL A 370 33.20 -4.98 27.65
CA VAL A 370 32.82 -4.33 26.39
C VAL A 370 31.56 -3.49 26.57
N VAL A 371 30.49 -4.04 27.17
CA VAL A 371 29.25 -3.30 27.45
C VAL A 371 29.48 -2.12 28.39
N GLU A 372 30.26 -2.31 29.45
CA GLU A 372 30.62 -1.23 30.39
C GLU A 372 31.37 -0.11 29.68
N SER A 373 32.28 -0.44 28.75
CA SER A 373 33.00 0.56 27.95
C SER A 373 32.06 1.38 27.05
N TRP A 374 31.07 0.74 26.43
CA TRP A 374 30.06 1.44 25.63
C TRP A 374 29.20 2.34 26.49
N LEU A 375 28.75 1.86 27.66
CA LEU A 375 27.90 2.65 28.58
C LEU A 375 28.63 3.81 29.26
N ALA A 376 29.96 3.73 29.35
CA ALA A 376 30.82 4.81 29.84
C ALA A 376 31.00 5.95 28.82
N ALA A 377 30.60 5.75 27.56
CA ALA A 377 30.69 6.79 26.54
C ALA A 377 29.79 8.00 26.84
N ASP A 378 30.14 9.13 26.21
CA ASP A 378 29.39 10.38 26.29
C ASP A 378 27.94 10.20 25.83
N ASP A 379 27.00 10.86 26.53
CA ASP A 379 25.57 10.78 26.28
C ASP A 379 25.20 11.16 24.83
N ALA A 380 26.02 11.97 24.16
CA ALA A 380 25.83 12.34 22.76
C ALA A 380 25.84 11.14 21.79
N TYR A 381 26.44 9.99 22.14
CA TYR A 381 26.46 8.79 21.29
C TYR A 381 25.24 7.88 21.48
N PHE A 382 24.28 8.34 22.26
CA PHE A 382 23.02 7.65 22.52
C PHE A 382 21.86 8.48 21.97
N GLY A 383 20.97 7.85 21.21
CA GLY A 383 19.65 8.45 20.94
C GLY A 383 18.78 8.47 22.21
N ASN A 384 18.95 7.47 23.07
CA ASN A 384 18.37 7.38 24.40
C ASN A 384 19.25 6.45 25.25
N LYS A 385 19.92 7.00 26.28
CA LYS A 385 20.96 6.27 27.03
C LYS A 385 20.36 5.25 28.00
N GLU A 386 19.25 5.56 28.65
CA GLU A 386 18.53 4.63 29.53
C GLU A 386 18.05 3.41 28.75
N PHE A 387 17.45 3.64 27.58
CA PHE A 387 16.98 2.57 26.69
C PHE A 387 18.13 1.70 26.19
N ALA A 388 19.26 2.30 25.79
CA ALA A 388 20.44 1.55 25.37
C ALA A 388 21.01 0.72 26.52
N ARG A 389 21.14 1.30 27.72
CA ARG A 389 21.57 0.61 28.94
C ARG A 389 20.70 -0.61 29.24
N GLU A 390 19.39 -0.43 29.23
CA GLU A 390 18.45 -1.54 29.50
C GLU A 390 18.65 -2.69 28.51
N ARG A 391 18.69 -2.38 27.20
CA ARG A 391 18.84 -3.41 26.16
C ARG A 391 20.19 -4.11 26.23
N LEU A 392 21.27 -3.36 26.35
CA LEU A 392 22.63 -3.93 26.42
C LEU A 392 22.80 -4.83 27.64
N MET A 393 22.32 -4.41 28.82
CA MET A 393 22.43 -5.20 30.04
C MET A 393 21.54 -6.46 30.01
N LYS A 394 20.36 -6.39 29.39
CA LYS A 394 19.51 -7.56 29.17
C LYS A 394 20.18 -8.57 28.22
N THR A 395 20.66 -8.10 27.08
CA THR A 395 21.38 -8.94 26.12
C THR A 395 22.62 -9.56 26.76
N LEU A 396 23.42 -8.79 27.49
CA LEU A 396 24.58 -9.30 28.23
C LEU A 396 24.20 -10.41 29.21
N THR A 397 23.22 -10.15 30.08
CA THR A 397 22.75 -11.13 31.07
C THR A 397 22.26 -12.42 30.40
N TYR A 398 21.53 -12.32 29.29
CA TYR A 398 21.08 -13.49 28.54
C TYR A 398 22.29 -14.29 28.01
N LEU A 399 23.25 -13.62 27.35
CA LEU A 399 24.40 -14.27 26.74
C LEU A 399 25.36 -14.90 27.77
N GLU A 400 25.56 -14.28 28.93
CA GLU A 400 26.40 -14.82 30.01
C GLU A 400 25.81 -16.09 30.64
N ASN A 401 24.48 -16.20 30.66
CA ASN A 401 23.77 -17.38 31.18
C ASN A 401 23.55 -18.47 30.12
N ARG A 402 23.90 -18.19 28.86
CA ARG A 402 23.76 -19.15 27.78
C ARG A 402 25.01 -20.05 27.69
N PRO A 403 24.85 -21.38 27.61
CA PRO A 403 25.97 -22.28 27.33
C PRO A 403 26.58 -21.94 25.96
N ARG A 404 27.91 -21.89 25.89
CA ARG A 404 28.64 -21.83 24.62
C ARG A 404 28.67 -23.26 24.06
N THR A 405 27.91 -23.50 22.99
CA THR A 405 27.94 -24.77 22.25
C THR A 405 29.12 -24.83 21.30
#